data_AF-A0A7J2YDL6-F1
#
_entry.id   AF-A0A7J2YDL6-F1
#
_cell.length_a   1.000
_cell.length_b   1.000
_cell.length_c   1.000
_cell.angle_alpha   90.00
_cell.angle_beta   90.00
_cell.angle_gamma   90.00
#
_symmetry.space_group_name_H-M   'P 1'
#
loop_
_entity.id
_entity.type
_entity.pdbx_description
1 polymer ?
#
loop_
_entity_poly.entity_id
_entity_poly.type
_entity_poly.pdbx_seq_one_letter_code
_entity_poly.pdbx_strand_id
1 'polypeptide(L)' 'MTNPYFDFSKSKLVKELGMSKQTLYKNFGDLEELGIVKVSRKIGRTLYKINMQHPLVKRLYDMVEQTSLKIAEQEHGR' A
#
# COMPACT_ATOMS: atom_id res chain seq x y z
N MET A 1 7.06 -5.97 -7.58
CA MET A 1 7.31 -5.77 -6.12
C MET A 1 6.02 -5.70 -5.29
N THR A 2 5.02 -6.55 -5.54
CA THR A 2 3.85 -6.70 -4.65
C THR A 2 3.51 -8.18 -4.59
N ASN A 3 3.93 -8.85 -3.51
CA ASN A 3 3.43 -10.19 -3.25
C ASN A 3 1.93 -10.07 -2.93
N PRO A 4 1.02 -10.71 -3.70
CA PRO A 4 -0.43 -10.64 -3.48
C PRO A 4 -0.88 -11.13 -2.10
N TYR A 5 0.02 -11.75 -1.32
CA TYR A 5 -0.20 -12.20 0.06
C TYR A 5 0.16 -11.18 1.14
N PHE A 6 0.62 -9.97 0.79
CA PHE A 6 0.94 -8.96 1.78
C PHE A 6 -0.33 -8.34 2.37
N ASP A 7 -0.73 -8.85 3.53
CA ASP A 7 -1.69 -8.21 4.41
C ASP A 7 -1.06 -7.77 5.74
N PHE A 8 -1.61 -6.70 6.30
CA PHE A 8 -1.03 -6.01 7.45
C PHE A 8 -2.11 -5.67 8.46
N SER A 9 -1.78 -5.77 9.75
CA SER A 9 -2.60 -5.16 10.80
C SER A 9 -2.26 -3.68 10.93
N LYS A 10 -3.21 -2.85 11.40
CA LYS A 10 -2.95 -1.43 11.70
C LYS A 10 -1.74 -1.26 12.64
N SER A 11 -1.56 -2.16 13.62
CA SER A 11 -0.38 -2.15 14.49
C SER A 11 0.95 -2.39 13.77
N LYS A 12 0.97 -3.23 12.74
CA LYS A 12 2.17 -3.48 11.93
C LYS A 12 2.48 -2.25 11.06
N LEU A 13 1.45 -1.62 10.49
CA LEU A 13 1.58 -0.38 9.74
C LEU A 13 2.12 0.78 10.58
N VAL A 14 1.66 0.95 11.82
CA VAL A 14 2.23 1.94 12.76
C VAL A 14 3.74 1.75 12.90
N LYS A 15 4.18 0.50 13.12
CA LYS A 15 5.60 0.17 13.32
C LYS A 15 6.42 0.38 12.04
N GLU A 16 5.95 -0.11 10.91
CA GLU A 16 6.70 -0.10 9.64
C GLU A 16 6.73 1.28 8.99
N LEU A 17 5.65 2.06 9.12
CA LEU A 17 5.59 3.43 8.57
C LEU A 17 6.22 4.47 9.52
N GLY A 18 6.63 4.08 10.72
CA GLY A 18 7.16 5.01 11.73
C GLY A 18 6.16 6.09 12.16
N MET A 19 4.87 5.89 11.92
CA MET A 19 3.82 6.87 12.23
C MET A 19 3.34 6.71 13.66
N SER A 20 2.83 7.78 14.26
CA SER A 20 2.08 7.66 15.51
C SER A 20 0.81 6.83 15.29
N LYS A 21 0.37 6.10 16.33
CA LYS A 21 -0.89 5.35 16.31
C LYS A 21 -2.07 6.27 15.99
N GLN A 22 -2.10 7.49 16.54
CA GLN A 22 -3.16 8.45 16.30
C GLN A 22 -3.24 8.88 14.84
N THR A 23 -2.08 9.21 14.23
CA THR A 23 -1.99 9.62 12.83
C THR A 23 -2.49 8.52 11.90
N LEU A 24 -2.04 7.28 12.11
CA LEU A 24 -2.49 6.17 11.27
C LEU A 24 -4.01 5.99 11.41
N TYR A 25 -4.54 5.89 12.62
CA TYR A 25 -5.95 5.57 12.82
C TYR A 25 -6.88 6.67 12.31
N LYS A 26 -6.48 7.95 12.39
CA LYS A 26 -7.24 9.09 11.86
C LYS A 26 -7.40 9.00 10.34
N ASN A 27 -6.32 8.73 9.60
CA ASN A 27 -6.33 8.78 8.13
C ASN A 27 -6.66 7.42 7.47
N PHE A 28 -6.43 6.31 8.17
CA PHE A 28 -6.65 4.97 7.61
C PHE A 28 -8.15 4.66 7.41
N GLY A 29 -9.04 5.31 8.18
CA GLY A 29 -10.49 5.20 7.98
C GLY A 29 -10.89 5.67 6.59
N ASP A 30 -10.42 6.84 6.17
CA ASP A 30 -10.70 7.40 4.85
C ASP A 30 -10.20 6.49 3.72
N LEU A 31 -9.02 5.89 3.87
CA LEU A 31 -8.49 4.93 2.88
C LEU A 31 -9.36 3.67 2.76
N GLU A 32 -9.98 3.24 3.85
CA GLU A 32 -10.88 2.08 3.88
C GLU A 32 -12.23 2.45 3.26
N GLU A 33 -12.80 3.60 3.60
CA GLU A 33 -14.06 4.11 3.06
C GLU A 33 -13.98 4.37 1.54
N LEU A 34 -12.86 4.94 1.08
CA LEU A 34 -12.59 5.14 -0.34
C LEU A 34 -12.27 3.84 -1.09
N GLY A 35 -12.18 2.69 -0.40
CA GLY A 35 -11.90 1.39 -1.02
C GLY A 35 -10.48 1.24 -1.56
N ILE A 36 -9.55 2.10 -1.14
CA ILE A 36 -8.12 2.05 -1.48
C ILE A 36 -7.46 0.86 -0.76
N VAL A 37 -7.86 0.63 0.49
CA VAL A 37 -7.51 -0.57 1.26
C VAL A 37 -8.76 -1.38 1.55
N LYS A 38 -8.62 -2.71 1.63
CA LYS A 38 -9.73 -3.61 1.97
C LYS A 38 -9.31 -4.65 3.00
N VAL A 39 -10.28 -5.08 3.80
CA VAL A 39 -10.11 -6.22 4.70
C VAL A 39 -9.78 -7.46 3.86
N SER A 40 -8.65 -8.10 4.17
CA SER A 40 -8.21 -9.36 3.57
C SER A 40 -8.79 -10.55 4.33
N ARG A 41 -8.63 -10.55 5.66
CA ARG A 41 -9.10 -11.61 6.57
C ARG A 41 -9.17 -11.10 8.01
N LYS A 42 -9.91 -11.82 8.85
CA LYS A 42 -10.02 -11.56 10.30
C LYS A 42 -9.61 -12.83 11.05
N ILE A 43 -8.36 -12.90 11.53
CA ILE A 43 -7.84 -14.03 12.32
C ILE A 43 -7.14 -13.44 13.55
N GLY A 44 -7.86 -13.38 14.68
CA GLY A 44 -7.44 -12.69 15.90
C GLY A 44 -7.40 -11.16 15.78
N ARG A 45 -6.90 -10.64 14.66
CA ARG A 45 -6.88 -9.23 14.27
C ARG A 45 -7.34 -9.08 12.81
N THR A 46 -7.86 -7.90 12.48
CA THR A 46 -8.18 -7.55 11.10
C THR A 46 -6.89 -7.27 10.33
N LEU A 47 -6.74 -7.94 9.19
CA LEU A 47 -5.65 -7.74 8.26
C LEU A 47 -6.18 -7.06 7.00
N TYR A 48 -5.45 -6.06 6.54
CA TYR A 48 -5.81 -5.20 5.41
C TYR A 48 -4.81 -5.40 4.29
N LYS A 49 -5.28 -5.28 3.05
CA LYS A 49 -4.46 -5.26 1.84
C LYS A 49 -4.84 -4.09 0.95
N ILE A 50 -3.90 -3.66 0.12
CA ILE A 50 -4.16 -2.68 -0.92
C ILE A 50 -5.14 -3.26 -1.94
N ASN A 51 -6.09 -2.47 -2.39
CA ASN A 51 -7.04 -2.86 -3.42
C ASN A 51 -6.48 -2.61 -4.82
N MET A 52 -5.78 -3.60 -5.39
CA MET A 52 -5.19 -3.50 -6.74
C MET A 52 -6.21 -3.27 -7.87
N GLN A 53 -7.50 -3.49 -7.62
CA GLN A 53 -8.57 -3.21 -8.58
C GLN A 53 -9.03 -1.74 -8.54
N HIS A 54 -8.62 -0.98 -7.52
CA HIS A 54 -9.01 0.42 -7.39
C HIS A 54 -8.31 1.29 -8.47
N PRO A 55 -9.02 2.15 -9.22
CA PRO A 55 -8.45 2.90 -10.33
C PRO A 55 -7.22 3.74 -9.96
N LEU A 56 -7.26 4.42 -8.80
CA LEU A 56 -6.13 5.21 -8.29
C LEU A 56 -4.91 4.33 -7.98
N VAL A 57 -5.13 3.17 -7.36
CA VAL A 57 -4.05 2.24 -6.99
C VAL A 57 -3.37 1.72 -8.24
N LYS A 58 -4.15 1.34 -9.26
CA LYS A 58 -3.62 0.89 -10.54
C LYS A 58 -2.74 1.97 -11.20
N ARG A 59 -3.24 3.21 -11.27
CA ARG A 59 -2.45 4.33 -11.84
C ARG A 59 -1.16 4.60 -11.08
N LEU A 60 -1.20 4.57 -9.74
CA LEU A 60 0.01 4.73 -8.92
C LEU A 60 1.04 3.62 -9.21
N TYR A 61 0.57 2.38 -9.35
CA TYR A 61 1.42 1.25 -9.69
C TYR A 61 2.09 1.43 -11.06
N ASP A 62 1.30 1.79 -12.08
CA ASP A 62 1.82 2.04 -13.43
C ASP A 62 2.87 3.17 -13.41
N MET A 63 2.63 4.25 -12.67
CA MET A 63 3.60 5.36 -12.56
C MET A 63 4.91 4.94 -11.89
N VAL A 64 4.85 4.11 -10.84
CA VAL A 64 6.04 3.57 -10.17
C VAL A 64 6.83 2.70 -11.15
N GLU A 65 6.15 1.80 -11.87
CA GLU A 65 6.78 0.92 -12.87
C GLU A 65 7.48 1.71 -13.98
N GLN A 66 6.78 2.69 -14.58
CA GLN A 66 7.36 3.55 -15.62
C GLN A 66 8.56 4.36 -15.12
N THR A 67 8.52 4.82 -13.86
CA THR A 67 9.64 5.55 -13.25
C THR A 67 10.83 4.63 -13.03
N SER A 68 10.60 3.41 -12.54
CA SER A 68 11.66 2.41 -12.34
C SER A 68 12.36 2.04 -13.66
N LEU A 69 11.60 1.88 -14.75
CA LEU A 69 12.17 1.61 -16.08
C LEU A 69 13.09 2.75 -16.55
N LYS A 70 12.63 4.00 -16.43
CA LYS A 70 13.43 5.18 -16.80
C LYS A 70 14.71 5.30 -15.98
N ILE A 71 14.66 4.99 -14.68
CA ILE A 71 15.85 4.99 -13.82
C ILE A 71 16.84 3.93 -14.30
N ALA A 72 16.37 2.72 -14.58
CA ALA A 72 17.22 1.63 -15.07
C ALA A 72 17.89 1.99 -16.42
N GLU A 73 17.15 2.61 -17.34
CA GLU A 73 17.70 3.12 -18.62
C GLU A 73 18.80 4.17 -18.40
N GLN A 74 18.59 5.10 -17.46
CA GLN A 74 19.58 6.13 -17.11
C GLN A 74 20.84 5.57 -16.44
N GLU A 75 20.72 4.46 -15.71
CA GLU A 75 21.84 3.79 -15.04
C GLU A 75 22.63 2.88 -16.00
N HIS A 76 21.97 2.24 -16.98
CA HIS A 76 22.63 1.39 -17.99
C HIS A 76 23.20 2.17 -19.18
N GLY A 77 22.75 3.41 -19.38
CA GLY A 77 23.29 4.34 -20.39
C GLY A 77 24.52 5.13 -19.93
N ARG A 78 25.02 4.89 -18.71
CA ARG A 78 26.32 5.35 -18.20
C ARG A 78 27.36 4.25 -18.28
#